data_AF-A0A533WJ61-F1
#
_entry.id   AF-A0A533WJ61-F1
#
_cell.length_a   1.000
_cell.length_b   1.000
_cell.length_c   1.000
_cell.angle_alpha   90.00
_cell.angle_beta   90.00
_cell.angle_gamma   90.00
#
_symmetry.space_group_name_H-M   'P 1'
#
loop_
_entity.id
_entity.type
_entity.pdbx_description
1 polymer ?
#
loop_
_entity_poly.entity_id
_entity_poly.type
_entity_poly.pdbx_seq_one_letter_code
_entity_poly.pdbx_strand_id
1 'polypeptide(L)'
;MKGDKTRRIVEAKLNAVPMCRGHCNERASLSLFEVEGELIGTYACPSGYVSRLMNYGEVDVTWFRDFVSLLLRGVGEVKEEDIRVATRYTWDLNEMGSGRVLKEAYWTQNYRRTESDNPNRAALFSCTNCRSFYVQSASGKERLCPDCRRNKEKTNQAAP
;
A
#
# COMPACT_ATOMS: atom_id res chain seq x y z
N MET A 1 -22.65 -0.89 0.14
CA MET A 1 -23.10 0.46 0.57
C MET A 1 -22.28 1.10 1.71
N LYS A 2 -21.65 0.36 2.64
CA LYS A 2 -20.69 0.94 3.63
C LYS A 2 -19.37 1.38 2.96
N GLY A 3 -18.78 0.54 2.09
CA GLY A 3 -17.51 0.79 1.41
C GLY A 3 -17.47 2.06 0.54
N ASP A 4 -18.51 2.32 -0.26
CA ASP A 4 -18.58 3.49 -1.16
C ASP A 4 -18.45 4.83 -0.43
N LYS A 5 -18.99 4.93 0.79
CA LYS A 5 -18.95 6.18 1.57
C LYS A 5 -17.57 6.39 2.21
N THR A 6 -16.94 5.34 2.72
CA THR A 6 -15.56 5.40 3.24
C THR A 6 -14.59 5.78 2.12
N ARG A 7 -14.72 5.15 0.95
CA ARG A 7 -13.92 5.48 -0.24
C ARG A 7 -14.00 6.96 -0.60
N ARG A 8 -15.21 7.53 -0.68
CA ARG A 8 -15.40 8.96 -0.98
C ARG A 8 -14.70 9.87 0.03
N ILE A 9 -14.77 9.55 1.33
CA ILE A 9 -14.09 10.33 2.37
C ILE A 9 -12.57 10.26 2.18
N VAL A 10 -12.03 9.06 1.96
CA VAL A 10 -10.58 8.86 1.76
C VAL A 10 -10.10 9.63 0.53
N GLU A 11 -10.80 9.51 -0.60
CA GLU A 11 -10.46 10.21 -1.85
C GLU A 11 -10.54 11.74 -1.71
N ALA A 12 -11.54 12.25 -0.99
CA ALA A 12 -11.76 13.68 -0.84
C ALA A 12 -10.88 14.34 0.23
N LYS A 13 -10.54 13.63 1.31
CA LYS A 13 -9.96 14.21 2.53
C LYS A 13 -8.60 13.65 2.92
N LEU A 14 -8.25 12.44 2.46
CA LEU A 14 -7.02 11.73 2.86
C LEU A 14 -6.10 11.44 1.67
N ASN A 15 -6.26 12.19 0.58
CA ASN A 15 -5.45 12.10 -0.63
C ASN A 15 -4.10 12.83 -0.55
N ALA A 16 -3.61 13.09 0.67
CA ALA A 16 -2.28 13.65 0.86
C ALA A 16 -1.27 12.87 0.01
N VAL A 17 -0.33 13.60 -0.61
CA VAL A 17 0.66 13.02 -1.53
C VAL A 17 1.97 12.90 -0.75
N PRO A 18 2.16 11.84 0.08
CA PRO A 18 3.36 11.71 0.88
C PRO A 18 4.58 11.52 -0.02
N MET A 19 5.71 12.02 0.44
CA MET A 19 7.00 11.73 -0.19
C MET A 19 7.43 10.31 0.19
N CYS A 20 7.94 9.55 -0.78
CA CYS A 20 8.50 8.21 -0.61
C CYS A 20 9.89 8.30 0.06
N ARG A 21 9.91 8.76 1.32
CA ARG A 21 11.12 8.94 2.11
C ARG A 21 11.77 7.59 2.42
N GLY A 22 13.08 7.49 2.23
CA GLY A 22 13.84 6.25 2.44
C GLY A 22 13.83 5.28 1.25
N HIS A 23 13.37 5.72 0.09
CA HIS A 23 13.56 4.97 -1.17
C HIS A 23 13.99 5.90 -2.31
N CYS A 24 13.11 6.78 -2.80
CA CYS A 24 13.42 7.68 -3.93
C CYS A 24 13.15 9.16 -3.67
N ASN A 25 12.50 9.50 -2.55
CA ASN A 25 12.05 10.86 -2.24
C ASN A 25 11.13 11.48 -3.30
N GLU A 26 10.51 10.68 -4.17
CA GLU A 26 9.47 11.17 -5.09
C GLU A 26 8.08 11.12 -4.43
N ARG A 27 7.12 11.83 -5.04
CA ARG A 27 5.72 11.83 -4.61
C ARG A 27 5.09 10.44 -4.80
N ALA A 28 4.54 9.87 -3.73
CA ALA A 28 3.75 8.66 -3.81
C ALA A 28 2.29 8.99 -4.11
N SER A 29 1.65 8.17 -4.93
CA SER A 29 0.23 8.30 -5.27
C SER A 29 -0.60 7.28 -4.50
N LEU A 30 -1.77 7.70 -4.04
CA LEU A 30 -2.76 6.81 -3.42
C LEU A 30 -3.50 6.03 -4.51
N SER A 31 -3.66 4.72 -4.31
CA SER A 31 -4.57 3.86 -5.06
C SER A 31 -5.46 3.09 -4.08
N LEU A 32 -6.75 2.97 -4.39
CA LEU A 32 -7.75 2.34 -3.53
C LEU A 32 -8.40 1.13 -4.21
N PHE A 33 -8.47 0.02 -3.50
CA PHE A 33 -9.12 -1.22 -3.95
C PHE A 33 -9.78 -1.92 -2.78
N GLU A 34 -10.62 -2.92 -3.06
CA GLU A 34 -11.31 -3.71 -2.04
C GLU A 34 -10.74 -5.12 -2.00
N VAL A 35 -10.56 -5.65 -0.78
CA VAL A 35 -10.16 -7.03 -0.52
C VAL A 35 -11.07 -7.58 0.55
N GLU A 36 -11.81 -8.64 0.27
CA GLU A 36 -12.71 -9.27 1.26
C GLU A 36 -13.73 -8.30 1.90
N GLY A 37 -14.11 -7.24 1.18
CA GLY A 37 -15.03 -6.19 1.68
C GLY A 37 -14.35 -5.05 2.42
N GLU A 38 -13.04 -5.14 2.67
CA GLU A 38 -12.22 -4.12 3.31
C GLU A 38 -11.63 -3.14 2.29
N LEU A 39 -11.63 -1.85 2.62
CA LEU A 39 -11.06 -0.81 1.74
C LEU A 39 -9.56 -0.66 2.01
N ILE A 40 -8.75 -1.02 1.02
CA ILE A 40 -7.29 -0.94 1.09
C ILE A 40 -6.76 0.25 0.30
N GLY A 41 -5.86 1.00 0.91
CA GLY A 41 -5.07 2.03 0.27
C GLY A 41 -3.61 1.64 0.10
N THR A 42 -3.03 2.02 -1.03
CA THR A 42 -1.59 1.86 -1.30
C THR A 42 -1.00 3.19 -1.69
N TYR A 43 0.10 3.57 -1.03
CA TYR A 43 0.91 4.72 -1.43
C TYR A 43 2.17 4.22 -2.14
N ALA A 44 2.17 4.27 -3.47
CA ALA A 44 3.28 3.83 -4.31
C ALA A 44 3.96 5.01 -5.03
N CYS A 45 5.29 5.01 -5.09
CA CYS A 45 6.02 5.99 -5.91
C CYS A 45 6.01 5.60 -7.41
N PRO A 46 6.51 6.45 -8.32
CA PRO A 46 6.48 6.17 -9.77
C PRO A 46 7.21 4.90 -10.22
N SER A 47 8.18 4.39 -9.44
CA SER A 47 8.81 3.09 -9.73
C SER A 47 7.93 1.90 -9.37
N GLY A 48 6.83 2.13 -8.64
CA GLY A 48 5.96 1.10 -8.08
C GLY A 48 6.27 0.74 -6.63
N TYR A 49 7.35 1.25 -6.03
CA TYR A 49 7.69 0.95 -4.63
C TYR A 49 6.56 1.36 -3.68
N VAL A 50 6.08 0.41 -2.87
CA VAL A 50 5.00 0.66 -1.89
C VAL A 50 5.60 1.19 -0.60
N SER A 51 5.35 2.47 -0.32
CA SER A 51 5.81 3.10 0.92
C SER A 51 4.92 2.77 2.12
N ARG A 52 3.62 2.61 1.87
CA ARG A 52 2.62 2.35 2.91
C ARG A 52 1.42 1.59 2.34
N LEU A 53 0.90 0.67 3.15
CA LEU A 53 -0.42 0.07 3.00
C LEU A 53 -1.35 0.59 4.09
N MET A 54 -2.62 0.78 3.75
CA MET A 54 -3.68 1.28 4.63
C MET A 54 -4.88 0.35 4.58
N ASN A 55 -5.55 0.14 5.70
CA ASN A 55 -6.93 -0.31 5.77
C ASN A 55 -7.79 0.82 6.37
N TYR A 56 -8.96 1.05 5.79
CA TYR A 56 -9.87 2.12 6.18
C TYR A 56 -11.24 1.56 6.58
N GLY A 57 -11.76 1.98 7.74
CA GLY A 57 -13.12 1.62 8.16
C GLY A 57 -13.20 1.20 9.63
N GLU A 58 -13.88 0.09 9.88
CA GLU A 58 -13.88 -0.60 11.18
C GLU A 58 -12.66 -1.53 11.21
N VAL A 59 -11.51 -0.96 11.55
CA VAL A 59 -10.21 -1.62 11.42
C VAL A 59 -10.08 -2.84 12.33
N ASP A 60 -9.87 -4.01 11.72
CA ASP A 60 -9.33 -5.22 12.37
C ASP A 60 -7.81 -5.29 12.11
N VAL A 61 -7.02 -5.12 13.19
CA VAL A 61 -5.56 -5.07 13.13
C VAL A 61 -4.97 -6.44 12.77
N THR A 62 -5.54 -7.52 13.30
CA THR A 62 -5.04 -8.88 13.08
C THR A 62 -5.28 -9.29 11.64
N TRP A 63 -6.51 -9.07 11.13
CA TRP A 63 -6.81 -9.31 9.71
C TRP A 63 -5.88 -8.50 8.80
N PHE A 64 -5.67 -7.21 9.09
CA PHE A 64 -4.82 -6.36 8.24
C PHE A 64 -3.35 -6.80 8.29
N ARG A 65 -2.86 -7.21 9.47
CA ARG A 65 -1.51 -7.78 9.62
C ARG A 65 -1.35 -9.05 8.78
N ASP A 66 -2.34 -9.93 8.78
CA ASP A 66 -2.31 -11.18 8.02
C ASP A 66 -2.37 -10.91 6.50
N PHE A 67 -3.18 -9.93 6.08
CA PHE A 67 -3.19 -9.44 4.70
C PHE A 67 -1.82 -8.92 4.27
N VAL A 68 -1.17 -8.07 5.07
CA VAL A 68 0.19 -7.56 4.76
C VAL A 68 1.20 -8.71 4.74
N SER A 69 1.10 -9.67 5.66
CA SER A 69 1.96 -10.86 5.71
C SER A 69 1.82 -11.73 4.47
N LEU A 70 0.61 -11.87 3.93
CA LEU A 70 0.36 -12.60 2.69
C LEU A 70 1.07 -11.92 1.50
N LEU A 71 1.01 -10.60 1.41
CA LEU A 71 1.68 -9.82 0.35
C LEU A 71 3.21 -9.90 0.43
N LEU A 72 3.75 -10.02 1.65
CA LEU A 72 5.18 -10.13 1.94
C LEU A 72 5.64 -11.57 2.14
N ARG A 73 4.88 -12.56 1.69
CA ARG A 73 5.20 -13.97 1.89
C ARG A 73 6.64 -14.27 1.43
N GLY A 74 7.48 -14.74 2.35
CA GLY A 74 8.89 -15.06 2.11
C GLY A 74 9.88 -13.92 2.37
N VAL A 75 9.42 -12.75 2.81
CA VAL A 75 10.28 -11.58 3.13
C VAL A 75 10.59 -11.45 4.62
N GLY A 76 9.65 -11.87 5.48
CA GLY A 76 9.78 -11.79 6.92
C GLY A 76 8.41 -11.89 7.60
N GLU A 77 8.42 -12.05 8.91
CA GLU A 77 7.21 -12.00 9.72
C GLU A 77 6.78 -10.55 9.96
N VAL A 78 5.52 -10.23 9.66
CA VAL A 78 4.91 -8.94 10.03
C VAL A 78 4.26 -9.11 11.39
N LYS A 79 4.67 -8.31 12.37
CA LYS A 79 4.10 -8.37 13.72
C LYS A 79 2.98 -7.35 13.85
N GLU A 80 2.08 -7.58 14.80
CA GLU A 80 1.04 -6.58 15.11
C GLU A 80 1.65 -5.24 15.53
N GLU A 81 2.83 -5.26 16.18
CA GLU A 81 3.61 -4.08 16.56
C GLU A 81 3.99 -3.17 15.38
N ASP A 82 4.05 -3.75 14.17
CA ASP A 82 4.42 -3.05 12.93
C ASP A 82 3.20 -2.37 12.29
N ILE A 83 1.99 -2.70 12.74
CA ILE A 83 0.76 -2.04 12.35
C ILE A 83 0.50 -0.88 13.32
N ARG A 84 0.19 0.29 12.75
CA ARG A 84 -0.20 1.47 13.50
C ARG A 84 -1.67 1.76 13.24
N VAL A 85 -2.37 2.19 14.28
CA VAL A 85 -3.77 2.58 14.19
C VAL A 85 -3.89 4.08 14.42
N ALA A 86 -4.67 4.74 13.58
CA ALA A 86 -5.04 6.14 13.73
C ALA A 86 -6.55 6.30 13.65
N THR A 87 -7.05 7.31 14.35
CA THR A 87 -8.46 7.66 14.39
C THR A 87 -8.61 9.07 13.82
N ARG A 88 -9.42 9.24 12.78
CA ARG A 88 -9.80 10.53 12.22
C ARG A 88 -11.19 10.90 12.71
N TYR A 89 -11.28 12.01 13.43
CA TYR A 89 -12.55 12.49 13.95
C TYR A 89 -13.28 13.34 12.92
N THR A 90 -14.58 13.58 13.14
CA THR A 90 -15.41 14.40 12.25
C THR A 90 -14.82 15.79 11.99
N TRP A 91 -14.18 16.41 13.00
CA TRP A 91 -13.56 17.73 12.83
C TRP A 91 -12.32 17.68 11.93
N ASP A 92 -11.54 16.59 11.98
CA ASP A 92 -10.37 16.40 11.11
C ASP A 92 -10.79 16.24 9.64
N LEU A 93 -11.99 15.68 9.41
CA LEU A 93 -12.54 15.39 8.09
C LEU A 93 -13.44 16.50 7.54
N ASN A 94 -13.73 17.54 8.34
CA ASN A 94 -14.76 18.56 8.07
C ASN A 94 -16.17 17.97 7.86
N GLU A 95 -16.51 16.92 8.60
CA GLU A 95 -17.79 16.19 8.56
C GLU A 95 -18.61 16.43 9.86
N MET A 96 -18.70 17.70 10.29
CA MET A 96 -19.37 18.07 11.54
C MET A 96 -20.85 17.63 11.56
N GLY A 97 -21.32 17.16 12.72
CA GLY A 97 -22.71 16.72 12.91
C GLY A 97 -23.00 15.27 12.51
N SER A 98 -22.07 14.57 11.85
CA SER A 98 -22.27 13.17 11.47
C SER A 98 -22.01 12.17 12.62
N GLY A 99 -21.30 12.59 13.68
CA GLY A 99 -20.86 11.72 14.79
C GLY A 99 -19.87 10.62 14.37
N ARG A 100 -19.33 10.71 13.15
CA ARG A 100 -18.52 9.64 12.54
C ARG A 100 -17.06 9.69 12.90
N VAL A 101 -16.49 8.51 13.02
CA VAL A 101 -15.07 8.30 13.25
C VAL A 101 -14.57 7.35 12.18
N LEU A 102 -13.54 7.75 11.43
CA LEU A 102 -12.85 6.85 10.50
C LEU A 102 -11.61 6.32 11.19
N LYS A 103 -11.49 4.99 11.29
CA LYS A 103 -10.24 4.37 11.73
C LYS A 103 -9.40 3.98 10.53
N GLU A 104 -8.09 4.08 10.72
CA GLU A 104 -7.06 3.71 9.76
C GLU A 104 -6.12 2.71 10.45
N ALA A 105 -5.88 1.54 9.88
CA ALA A 105 -4.66 0.77 10.16
C ALA A 105 -3.66 1.02 9.05
N TYR A 106 -2.39 1.12 9.39
CA TYR A 106 -1.35 1.29 8.39
C TYR A 106 -0.07 0.57 8.73
N TRP A 107 0.56 0.05 7.68
CA TRP A 107 1.88 -0.56 7.71
C TRP A 107 2.82 0.27 6.82
N THR A 108 4.01 0.59 7.32
CA THR A 108 5.00 1.40 6.60
C THR A 108 6.27 0.58 6.37
N GLN A 109 6.62 0.38 5.10
CA GLN A 109 7.74 -0.48 4.71
C GLN A 109 9.10 0.01 5.21
N ASN A 110 9.25 1.31 5.45
CA ASN A 110 10.52 1.93 5.87
C ASN A 110 10.63 2.13 7.39
N TYR A 111 9.74 1.54 8.20
CA TYR A 111 9.75 1.76 9.63
C TYR A 111 10.78 0.87 10.37
N ARG A 112 11.97 1.44 10.59
CA ARG A 112 12.97 1.29 11.67
C ARG A 112 13.34 -0.08 12.30
N ARG A 113 12.81 -1.24 11.91
CA ARG A 113 13.22 -2.52 12.53
C ARG A 113 14.06 -3.45 11.68
N THR A 114 14.15 -3.25 10.37
CA THR A 114 15.00 -4.08 9.52
C THR A 114 15.64 -3.23 8.43
N GLU A 115 16.94 -3.00 8.56
CA GLU A 115 17.84 -2.69 7.45
C GLU A 115 17.34 -1.63 6.46
N SER A 116 16.71 -0.54 6.90
CA SER A 116 16.11 0.45 5.98
C SER A 116 17.08 0.96 4.92
N ASP A 117 18.36 1.00 5.28
CA ASP A 117 19.48 1.45 4.46
C ASP A 117 20.09 0.34 3.59
N ASN A 118 19.68 -0.93 3.77
CA ASN A 118 20.11 -2.03 2.92
C ASN A 118 19.36 -1.97 1.57
N PRO A 119 20.05 -1.66 0.46
CA PRO A 119 19.42 -1.61 -0.86
C PRO A 119 18.93 -2.97 -1.36
N ASN A 120 19.43 -4.07 -0.78
CA ASN A 120 19.10 -5.43 -1.17
C ASN A 120 17.96 -6.04 -0.33
N ARG A 121 17.45 -5.32 0.68
CA ARG A 121 16.30 -5.80 1.44
C ARG A 121 15.12 -6.03 0.51
N ALA A 122 14.35 -7.06 0.79
CA ALA A 122 13.11 -7.28 0.07
C ALA A 122 12.10 -6.18 0.40
N ALA A 123 11.37 -5.76 -0.64
CA ALA A 123 10.44 -4.66 -0.61
C ALA A 123 9.25 -4.97 -1.51
N LEU A 124 8.08 -4.53 -1.09
CA LEU A 124 6.82 -4.61 -1.82
C LEU A 124 6.76 -3.52 -2.89
N PHE A 125 6.36 -3.93 -4.09
CA PHE A 125 6.09 -3.08 -5.23
C PHE A 125 4.70 -3.38 -5.79
N SER A 126 4.05 -2.36 -6.34
CA SER A 126 2.84 -2.47 -7.13
C SER A 126 3.23 -2.46 -8.61
N CYS A 127 2.75 -3.46 -9.36
CA CYS A 127 2.95 -3.53 -10.80
C CYS A 127 2.38 -2.29 -11.49
N THR A 128 3.15 -1.65 -12.36
CA THR A 128 2.68 -0.46 -13.08
C THR A 128 1.63 -0.78 -14.15
N ASN A 129 1.56 -2.04 -14.61
CA ASN A 129 0.61 -2.50 -15.61
C ASN A 129 -0.70 -3.02 -14.99
N CYS A 130 -0.63 -4.04 -14.14
CA CYS A 130 -1.81 -4.73 -13.61
C CYS A 130 -2.16 -4.40 -12.15
N ARG A 131 -1.36 -3.53 -11.49
CA ARG A 131 -1.51 -3.14 -10.07
C ARG A 131 -1.37 -4.27 -9.05
N SER A 132 -1.13 -5.52 -9.47
CA SER A 132 -0.79 -6.62 -8.57
C SER A 132 0.49 -6.34 -7.80
N PHE A 133 0.55 -6.81 -6.56
CA PHE A 133 1.74 -6.70 -5.73
C PHE A 133 2.77 -7.78 -6.05
N TYR A 134 4.04 -7.44 -5.89
CA TYR A 134 5.16 -8.35 -5.99
C TYR A 134 6.33 -7.84 -5.17
N VAL A 135 7.28 -8.73 -4.87
CA VAL A 135 8.46 -8.42 -4.08
C VAL A 135 9.69 -8.40 -4.98
N GLN A 136 10.59 -7.45 -4.72
CA GLN A 136 11.96 -7.42 -5.25
C GLN A 136 12.88 -6.70 -4.25
N SER A 137 14.17 -6.55 -4.56
CA SER A 137 15.07 -5.72 -3.75
C SER A 137 14.60 -4.25 -3.76
N ALA A 138 14.84 -3.52 -2.67
CA ALA A 138 14.48 -2.09 -2.58
C ALA A 138 15.17 -1.23 -3.64
N SER A 139 16.37 -1.61 -4.07
CA SER A 139 17.11 -0.99 -5.20
C SER A 139 16.72 -1.53 -6.58
N GLY A 140 15.80 -2.50 -6.62
CA GLY A 140 15.30 -3.11 -7.83
C GLY A 140 14.66 -2.08 -8.77
N LYS A 141 14.94 -2.22 -10.06
CA LYS A 141 14.45 -1.32 -11.11
C LYS A 141 13.26 -1.87 -11.88
N GLU A 142 12.85 -3.10 -11.56
CA GLU A 142 11.71 -3.71 -12.22
C GLU A 142 10.43 -2.95 -11.84
N ARG A 143 9.54 -2.77 -12.82
CA ARG A 143 8.26 -2.07 -12.64
C ARG A 143 7.07 -2.99 -12.87
N LEU A 144 7.30 -4.15 -13.48
CA LEU A 144 6.29 -5.14 -13.82
C LEU A 144 6.40 -6.36 -12.90
N CYS A 145 5.26 -6.90 -12.45
CA CYS A 145 5.23 -8.17 -11.75
C CYS A 145 5.73 -9.32 -12.67
N PRO A 146 6.15 -10.46 -12.10
CA PRO A 146 6.63 -11.61 -12.87
C PRO A 146 5.70 -12.06 -14.00
N ASP A 147 4.38 -11.98 -13.80
CA ASP A 147 3.39 -12.36 -14.82
C ASP A 147 3.36 -11.39 -16.00
N CYS A 148 3.33 -10.08 -15.72
CA CYS A 148 3.36 -9.05 -16.75
C CYS A 148 4.67 -9.06 -17.55
N ARG A 149 5.79 -9.36 -16.90
CA ARG A 149 7.09 -9.51 -17.57
C ARG A 149 7.11 -10.67 -18.54
N ARG A 150 6.70 -11.86 -18.08
CA ARG A 150 6.63 -13.07 -18.91
C ARG A 150 5.74 -12.86 -20.13
N ASN A 151 4.62 -12.17 -19.95
CA ASN A 151 3.72 -11.87 -21.07
C ASN A 151 4.35 -10.89 -22.07
N LYS A 152 5.04 -9.85 -21.60
CA LYS A 152 5.75 -8.90 -22.48
C LYS A 152 6.87 -9.58 -23.29
N GLU A 153 7.62 -10.47 -22.66
CA GLU A 153 8.69 -11.25 -23.32
C GLU A 153 8.13 -12.14 -24.43
N LYS A 154 7.01 -12.82 -24.18
CA LYS A 154 6.31 -13.62 -25.20
C LYS A 154 5.83 -12.78 -26.38
N THR A 155 5.26 -11.61 -26.13
CA THR A 155 4.82 -10.70 -27.20
C THR A 155 5.98 -10.20 -28.04
N ASN A 156 7.11 -9.87 -27.42
CA ASN A 156 8.31 -9.40 -28.13
C ASN A 156 8.98 -10.50 -28.96
N GLN A 157 8.93 -11.76 -28.51
CA GLN A 157 9.42 -12.90 -29.30
C GLN A 157 8.49 -13.28 -30.45
N ALA A 158 7.22 -12.86 -30.40
CA ALA A 158 6.23 -13.07 -31.45
C ALA A 158 6.13 -11.90 -32.44
N ALA A 159 6.88 -10.80 -32.22
CA ALA A 159 6.97 -9.68 -33.15
C ALA A 159 8.04 -10.00 -34.21
N PRO A 160 7.71 -9.91 -35.52
CA PRO A 160 8.64 -10.22 -36.62
C PRO A 160 9.79 -9.22 -36.75
#